data_AF-L0EJP3-F1
#
_entry.id   AF-L0EJP3-F1
#
_cell.length_a   1.000
_cell.length_b   1.000
_cell.length_c   1.000
_cell.angle_alpha   90.00
_cell.angle_beta   90.00
_cell.angle_gamma   90.00
#
_symmetry.space_group_name_H-M   'P 1'
#
loop_
_entity.id
_entity.type
_entity.pdbx_description
1 polymer ?
#
loop_
_entity_poly.entity_id
_entity_poly.type
_entity_poly.pdbx_seq_one_letter_code
_entity_poly.pdbx_strand_id
1 'polypeptide(L)'
;MTERTKPPAWFAEVCAWPGVTTGPHRFGGTEFLVNGKEIGHTHGFSLVDILLPKAVRDEAIARGKASPHHIHPESNWVSVHVTDDAAAAHAVELLRFNYDRLMNKDSARD
;
A
#
# COMPACT_ATOMS: atom_id res chain seq x y z
N MET A 1 4.69 -3.08 29.83
CA MET A 1 4.13 -4.06 28.88
C MET A 1 3.25 -3.27 27.93
N THR A 2 3.72 -2.97 26.72
CA THR A 2 2.89 -2.32 25.71
C THR A 2 1.84 -3.31 25.25
N GLU A 3 0.57 -2.95 25.41
CA GLU A 3 -0.52 -3.70 24.78
C GLU A 3 -0.21 -3.78 23.29
N ARG A 4 -0.11 -5.00 22.75
CA ARG A 4 -0.08 -5.20 21.32
C ARG A 4 -1.46 -4.82 20.79
N THR A 5 -1.61 -3.58 20.36
CA THR A 5 -2.81 -3.11 19.68
C THR A 5 -3.08 -4.06 18.52
N LYS A 6 -4.27 -4.65 18.48
CA LYS A 6 -4.70 -5.49 17.36
C LYS A 6 -4.57 -4.66 16.07
N PRO A 7 -4.02 -5.21 14.97
CA PRO A 7 -3.96 -4.48 13.72
C PRO A 7 -5.37 -4.09 13.27
N PRO A 8 -5.53 -2.91 12.63
CA PRO A 8 -6.81 -2.47 12.10
C PRO A 8 -7.29 -3.41 10.98
N ALA A 9 -8.59 -3.39 10.72
CA ALA A 9 -9.22 -4.30 9.77
C ALA A 9 -8.60 -4.20 8.36
N TRP A 10 -8.32 -2.99 7.87
CA TRP A 10 -7.73 -2.78 6.55
C TRP A 10 -6.35 -3.44 6.42
N PHE A 11 -5.52 -3.39 7.47
CA PHE A 11 -4.19 -4.00 7.47
C PHE A 11 -4.31 -5.53 7.45
N ALA A 12 -5.20 -6.06 8.30
CA ALA A 12 -5.47 -7.49 8.35
C ALA A 12 -6.04 -8.02 7.02
N GLU A 13 -6.87 -7.22 6.33
CA GLU A 13 -7.39 -7.56 5.00
C GLU A 13 -6.27 -7.72 3.97
N VAL A 14 -5.36 -6.73 3.86
CA VAL A 14 -4.24 -6.78 2.92
C VAL A 14 -3.33 -7.99 3.20
N CYS A 15 -3.03 -8.25 4.48
CA CYS A 15 -2.26 -9.43 4.89
C CYS A 15 -2.94 -10.77 4.53
N ALA A 16 -4.27 -10.78 4.41
CA ALA A 16 -5.04 -11.98 4.09
C ALA A 16 -5.12 -12.25 2.58
N TRP A 17 -4.64 -11.35 1.72
CA TRP A 17 -4.66 -11.58 0.28
C TRP A 17 -3.72 -12.74 -0.09
N PRO A 18 -4.16 -13.66 -0.98
CA PRO A 18 -3.33 -14.79 -1.39
C PRO A 18 -1.97 -14.37 -1.94
N GLY A 19 -0.90 -14.91 -1.38
CA GLY A 19 0.48 -14.60 -1.81
C GLY A 19 1.05 -13.29 -1.27
N VAL A 20 0.32 -12.55 -0.43
CA VAL A 20 0.90 -11.42 0.31
C VAL A 20 1.72 -11.95 1.49
N THR A 21 2.93 -11.43 1.63
CA THR A 21 3.77 -11.56 2.83
C THR A 21 4.14 -10.19 3.37
N THR A 22 4.50 -10.12 4.65
CA THR A 22 4.89 -8.86 5.31
C THR A 22 6.30 -8.94 5.87
N GLY A 23 7.04 -7.84 5.79
CA GLY A 23 8.38 -7.70 6.35
C GLY A 23 8.62 -6.31 6.94
N PRO A 24 9.72 -6.12 7.71
CA PRO A 24 10.16 -4.79 8.08
C PRO A 24 10.63 -4.02 6.83
N HIS A 25 10.10 -2.82 6.60
CA HIS A 25 10.57 -2.00 5.49
C HIS A 25 11.87 -1.27 5.85
N ARG A 26 12.78 -1.10 4.89
CA ARG A 26 14.11 -0.50 5.11
C ARG A 26 14.09 0.96 5.59
N PHE A 27 12.98 1.66 5.40
CA PHE A 27 12.76 3.03 5.89
C PHE A 27 11.87 3.08 7.13
N GLY A 28 11.72 1.95 7.83
CA GLY A 28 10.83 1.78 8.95
C GLY A 28 9.42 1.39 8.52
N GLY A 29 8.71 0.72 9.44
CA GLY A 29 7.35 0.25 9.19
C GLY A 29 7.26 -1.14 8.56
N THR A 30 6.17 -1.42 7.84
CA THR A 30 5.88 -2.77 7.32
C THR A 30 5.62 -2.74 5.83
N GLU A 31 6.39 -3.51 5.06
CA GLU A 31 6.17 -3.71 3.63
C GLU A 31 5.18 -4.85 3.38
N PHE A 32 4.37 -4.71 2.33
CA PHE A 32 3.57 -5.79 1.75
C PHE A 32 4.23 -6.25 0.46
N LEU A 33 4.52 -7.54 0.38
CA LEU A 33 5.21 -8.16 -0.74
C LEU A 33 4.30 -9.16 -1.42
N VAL A 34 4.38 -9.21 -2.74
CA VAL A 34 3.74 -10.21 -3.60
C VAL A 34 4.80 -10.74 -4.55
N ASN A 35 5.07 -12.04 -4.51
CA ASN A 35 6.11 -12.69 -5.32
C ASN A 35 7.47 -11.96 -5.23
N GLY A 36 7.82 -11.56 -4.01
CA GLY A 36 9.06 -10.82 -3.69
C GLY A 36 9.10 -9.37 -4.15
N LYS A 37 7.98 -8.81 -4.64
CA LYS A 37 7.88 -7.42 -5.09
C LYS A 37 6.93 -6.65 -4.19
N GLU A 38 7.35 -5.44 -3.81
CA GLU A 38 6.55 -4.56 -2.97
C GLU A 38 5.30 -4.05 -3.70
N ILE A 39 4.15 -4.12 -3.03
CA ILE A 39 2.90 -3.47 -3.48
C ILE A 39 2.63 -2.15 -2.74
N GLY A 40 3.26 -1.94 -1.58
CA GLY A 40 3.32 -0.73 -0.78
C GLY A 40 3.83 -1.03 0.62
N HIS A 41 4.05 0.00 1.44
CA HIS A 41 4.46 -0.15 2.83
C HIS A 41 3.76 0.85 3.75
N THR A 42 3.72 0.54 5.04
CA THR A 42 3.09 1.37 6.06
C THR A 42 4.14 1.98 6.98
N HIS A 43 3.87 3.18 7.50
CA HIS A 43 4.56 3.73 8.68
C HIS A 43 3.59 3.70 9.86
N GLY A 44 3.68 2.65 10.68
CA GLY A 44 2.62 2.31 11.63
C GLY A 44 1.33 1.97 10.90
N PHE A 45 0.18 2.41 11.42
CA PHE A 45 -1.14 2.22 10.78
C PHE A 45 -1.77 3.51 10.25
N SER A 46 -1.04 4.62 10.29
CA SER A 46 -1.55 5.97 9.96
C SER A 46 -1.10 6.47 8.59
N LEU A 47 -0.11 5.85 7.96
CA LEU A 47 0.45 6.28 6.69
C LEU A 47 0.79 5.06 5.84
N VAL A 48 0.40 5.08 4.57
CA VAL A 48 0.72 4.05 3.60
C VAL A 48 1.33 4.71 2.37
N ASP A 49 2.53 4.28 2.01
CA ASP A 49 3.25 4.75 0.83
C ASP A 49 3.22 3.69 -0.27
N ILE A 50 2.87 4.12 -1.48
CA ILE A 50 2.54 3.22 -2.61
C ILE A 50 3.20 3.74 -3.88
N LEU A 51 4.00 2.90 -4.53
CA LEU A 51 4.55 3.18 -5.85
C LEU A 51 3.54 2.80 -6.94
N LEU A 52 3.16 3.75 -7.79
CA LEU A 52 2.15 3.55 -8.83
C LEU A 52 2.70 3.84 -10.24
N PRO A 53 2.08 3.35 -11.32
CA PRO A 53 2.28 3.92 -12.65
C PRO A 53 1.87 5.39 -12.67
N LYS A 54 2.57 6.23 -13.45
CA LYS A 54 2.31 7.67 -13.52
C LYS A 54 0.83 8.03 -13.72
N ALA A 55 0.15 7.40 -14.67
CA ALA A 55 -1.26 7.69 -14.95
C ALA A 55 -2.17 7.39 -13.74
N VAL A 56 -1.91 6.28 -13.04
CA VAL A 56 -2.69 5.86 -11.85
C VAL A 56 -2.37 6.76 -10.65
N ARG A 57 -1.11 7.18 -10.50
CA ARG A 57 -0.68 8.16 -9.50
C ARG A 57 -1.40 9.50 -9.70
N ASP A 58 -1.40 10.00 -10.92
CA ASP A 58 -2.02 11.30 -11.25
C ASP A 58 -3.54 11.24 -11.04
N GLU A 59 -4.19 10.14 -11.41
CA GLU A 59 -5.62 9.92 -11.15
C GLU A 59 -5.95 9.80 -9.65
N ALA A 60 -5.16 9.04 -8.89
CA ALA A 60 -5.37 8.88 -7.45
C ALA A 60 -5.31 10.23 -6.72
N ILE A 61 -4.36 11.09 -7.10
CA ILE A 61 -4.22 12.44 -6.54
C ILE A 61 -5.36 13.34 -7.00
N ALA A 62 -5.71 13.35 -8.28
CA ALA A 62 -6.80 14.17 -8.81
C ALA A 62 -8.15 13.83 -8.18
N ARG A 63 -8.36 12.57 -7.79
CA ARG A 63 -9.57 12.09 -7.10
C ARG A 63 -9.51 12.22 -5.57
N GLY A 64 -8.43 12.76 -5.01
CA GLY A 64 -8.26 12.93 -3.56
C GLY A 64 -8.05 11.62 -2.79
N LYS A 65 -7.71 10.53 -3.47
CA LYS A 65 -7.47 9.22 -2.83
C LYS A 65 -6.12 9.15 -2.13
N ALA A 66 -5.15 9.92 -2.63
CA ALA A 66 -3.80 9.98 -2.09
C ALA A 66 -3.21 11.37 -2.33
N SER A 67 -2.10 11.64 -1.65
CA SER A 67 -1.29 12.85 -1.84
C SER A 67 0.04 12.49 -2.50
N PRO A 68 0.73 13.43 -3.16
CA PRO A 68 2.14 13.24 -3.54
C PRO A 68 2.96 12.79 -2.32
N HIS A 69 3.94 11.90 -2.54
CA HIS A 69 4.79 11.41 -1.45
C HIS A 69 5.49 12.56 -0.72
N HIS A 70 5.37 12.60 0.60
CA HIS A 70 5.80 13.73 1.42
C HIS A 70 7.30 14.06 1.35
N ILE A 71 8.18 13.06 1.10
CA ILE A 71 9.64 13.27 0.89
C ILE A 71 10.01 13.33 -0.60
N HIS A 72 9.20 12.73 -1.47
CA HIS A 72 9.54 12.51 -2.89
C HIS A 72 8.38 12.92 -3.80
N PRO A 73 7.94 14.19 -3.74
CA PRO A 73 6.67 14.62 -4.35
C PRO A 73 6.66 14.48 -5.88
N GLU A 74 7.81 14.65 -6.53
CA GLU A 74 7.96 14.54 -7.99
C GLU A 74 8.09 13.09 -8.50
N SER A 75 8.11 12.11 -7.58
CA SER A 75 8.15 10.70 -7.95
C SER A 75 6.74 10.15 -8.22
N ASN A 76 6.70 8.87 -8.62
CA ASN A 76 5.45 8.13 -8.73
C ASN A 76 4.96 7.52 -7.41
N TRP A 77 5.63 7.82 -6.29
CA TRP A 77 5.14 7.46 -4.97
C TRP A 77 4.00 8.39 -4.55
N VAL A 78 3.01 7.80 -3.90
CA VAL A 78 1.92 8.52 -3.23
C VAL A 78 1.86 8.11 -1.77
N SER A 79 1.33 9.00 -0.94
CA SER A 79 1.07 8.79 0.48
C SER A 79 -0.43 8.83 0.76
N VAL A 80 -0.97 7.84 1.45
CA VAL A 80 -2.34 7.83 1.99
C VAL A 80 -2.26 7.95 3.51
N HIS A 81 -2.79 9.03 4.07
CA HIS A 81 -2.93 9.18 5.52
C HIS A 81 -4.23 8.52 5.97
N VAL A 82 -4.11 7.44 6.75
CA VAL A 82 -5.26 6.64 7.21
C VAL A 82 -5.84 7.28 8.47
N THR A 83 -6.69 8.28 8.28
CA THR A 83 -7.37 9.02 9.35
C THR A 83 -8.77 8.49 9.66
N ASP A 84 -9.37 7.78 8.72
CA ASP A 84 -10.72 7.22 8.80
C ASP A 84 -10.87 6.01 7.86
N ASP A 85 -12.05 5.40 7.85
CA ASP A 85 -12.37 4.22 7.04
C ASP A 85 -12.36 4.52 5.54
N ALA A 86 -12.66 5.76 5.11
CA ALA A 86 -12.62 6.13 3.70
C ALA A 86 -11.17 6.20 3.20
N ALA A 87 -10.28 6.82 3.97
CA ALA A 87 -8.86 6.82 3.70
C ALA A 87 -8.25 5.41 3.76
N ALA A 88 -8.70 4.57 4.71
CA ALA A 88 -8.31 3.16 4.74
C ALA A 88 -8.72 2.42 3.46
N ALA A 89 -9.96 2.64 2.99
CA ALA A 89 -10.44 2.06 1.74
C ALA A 89 -9.62 2.54 0.52
N HIS A 90 -9.19 3.80 0.48
CA HIS A 90 -8.30 4.30 -0.56
C HIS A 90 -6.93 3.62 -0.56
N ALA A 91 -6.33 3.42 0.61
CA ALA A 91 -5.07 2.67 0.72
C ALA A 91 -5.23 1.23 0.21
N VAL A 92 -6.28 0.53 0.65
CA VAL A 92 -6.59 -0.84 0.23
C VAL A 92 -6.83 -0.92 -1.28
N GLU A 93 -7.55 0.04 -1.87
CA GLU A 93 -7.80 0.08 -3.31
C GLU A 93 -6.50 0.21 -4.12
N LEU A 94 -5.61 1.12 -3.71
CA LEU A 94 -4.34 1.35 -4.42
C LEU A 94 -3.35 0.19 -4.24
N LEU A 95 -3.34 -0.45 -3.06
CA LEU A 95 -2.59 -1.68 -2.84
C LEU A 95 -3.14 -2.82 -3.70
N ARG A 96 -4.47 -2.94 -3.83
CA ARG A 96 -5.14 -3.96 -4.64
C ARG A 96 -4.78 -3.80 -6.12
N PHE A 97 -4.73 -2.57 -6.63
CA PHE A 97 -4.28 -2.31 -7.99
C PHE A 97 -2.88 -2.91 -8.27
N ASN A 98 -1.93 -2.70 -7.36
CA ASN A 98 -0.58 -3.26 -7.49
C ASN A 98 -0.59 -4.79 -7.36
N TYR A 99 -1.37 -5.33 -6.41
CA TYR A 99 -1.56 -6.77 -6.21
C TYR A 99 -2.06 -7.45 -7.51
N ASP A 100 -3.15 -6.97 -8.09
CA ASP A 100 -3.77 -7.55 -9.30
C ASP A 100 -2.80 -7.49 -10.49
N ARG A 101 -2.07 -6.39 -10.64
CA ARG A 101 -1.07 -6.23 -11.70
C ARG A 101 0.09 -7.23 -11.58
N LEU A 102 0.48 -7.60 -10.36
CA LEU A 102 1.53 -8.59 -10.13
C LEU A 102 1.01 -10.01 -10.30
N MET A 103 -0.17 -10.34 -9.74
CA MET A 103 -0.82 -11.63 -9.92
C MET A 103 -1.04 -11.96 -11.41
N ASN A 104 -1.55 -11.01 -12.20
CA ASN A 104 -1.79 -11.20 -13.63
C ASN A 104 -0.49 -11.38 -14.44
N LYS A 105 0.63 -10.79 -13.98
CA LYS A 105 1.93 -10.95 -14.63
C LYS A 105 2.55 -12.31 -14.36
N ASP A 106 2.31 -12.87 -13.18
CA ASP A 106 2.87 -14.16 -12.82
C ASP A 106 2.07 -15.30 -13.47
N SER A 107 0.74 -15.19 -13.60
CA SER A 107 -0.06 -16.14 -14.41
C SER A 107 0.28 -16.14 -15.91
N ALA A 108 0.94 -15.11 -16.42
CA ALA A 108 1.39 -15.02 -17.81
C ALA A 108 2.83 -15.53 -18.03
N ARG A 109 3.49 -16.00 -16.96
CA ARG A 109 4.88 -16.51 -16.99
C ARG A 109 4.95 -18.03 -16.80
N ASP A 110 3.81 -18.68 -16.61
CA ASP A 110 3.66 -20.13 -16.50
C ASP A 110 3.47 -20.79 -17.88
#